data_AF-A0A7V3H9U4-F1
#
_entry.id   AF-A0A7V3H9U4-F1
#
_cell.length_a   1.000
_cell.length_b   1.000
_cell.length_c   1.000
_cell.angle_alpha   90.00
_cell.angle_beta   90.00
_cell.angle_gamma   90.00
#
_symmetry.space_group_name_H-M   'P 1'
#
loop_
_entity.id
_entity.type
_entity.pdbx_description
1 polymer ?
#
loop_
_entity_poly.entity_id
_entity_poly.type
_entity_poly.pdbx_seq_one_letter_code
_entity_poly.pdbx_strand_id
1 'polypeptide(L)'
;MRSKRRPYPFATAATELAFALAAFACGLFDAPLWMAGLAAISMLAYWSWSRRLVLNRLRGATWMTASGLGAAVIISITAGAYWLGLASGGLI
;
A
#
# COMPACT_ATOMS: atom_id res chain seq x y z
N MET A 1 -17.51 -25.47 -4.61
CA MET A 1 -16.12 -25.47 -4.08
C MET A 1 -16.05 -24.49 -2.91
N ARG A 2 -15.89 -24.97 -1.67
CA ARG A 2 -15.82 -24.10 -0.48
C ARG A 2 -14.38 -23.57 -0.39
N SER A 3 -14.13 -22.37 -0.89
CA SER A 3 -12.84 -21.70 -0.76
C SER A 3 -12.52 -21.54 0.73
N LYS A 4 -11.57 -22.32 1.25
CA LYS A 4 -11.01 -22.07 2.59
C LYS A 4 -10.24 -20.76 2.49
N ARG A 5 -10.86 -19.65 2.92
CA ARG A 5 -10.15 -18.38 3.11
C ARG A 5 -8.99 -18.65 4.06
N ARG A 6 -7.76 -18.52 3.58
CA ARG A 6 -6.60 -18.53 4.48
C ARG A 6 -6.71 -17.33 5.41
N PRO A 7 -6.41 -17.49 6.71
CA PRO A 7 -6.38 -16.38 7.64
C PRO A 7 -5.46 -15.29 7.11
N TYR A 8 -5.90 -14.04 7.17
CA TYR A 8 -5.02 -12.91 6.85
C TYR A 8 -3.95 -12.83 7.95
N PRO A 9 -2.66 -12.95 7.63
CA PRO A 9 -1.64 -12.93 8.67
C PRO A 9 -1.63 -11.57 9.36
N PHE A 10 -1.67 -11.57 10.70
CA PHE A 10 -1.59 -10.35 11.51
C PHE A 10 -0.36 -9.51 11.15
N ALA A 11 0.78 -10.16 10.88
CA ALA A 11 2.00 -9.49 10.44
C ALA A 11 1.80 -8.66 9.17
N THR A 12 1.00 -9.13 8.20
CA THR A 12 0.72 -8.38 6.97
C THR A 12 -0.12 -7.14 7.28
N ALA A 13 -1.18 -7.29 8.08
CA ALA A 13 -2.00 -6.16 8.51
C ALA A 13 -1.20 -5.10 9.27
N ALA A 14 -0.34 -5.53 10.20
CA ALA A 14 0.53 -4.64 10.96
C ALA A 14 1.53 -3.90 10.06
N THR A 15 2.09 -4.59 9.05
CA THR A 15 3.03 -3.99 8.10
C THR A 15 2.34 -2.95 7.21
N GLU A 16 1.15 -3.28 6.68
CA GLU A 16 0.36 -2.33 5.87
C GLU A 16 -0.05 -1.10 6.67
N LEU A 17 -0.44 -1.28 7.93
CA LEU A 17 -0.74 -0.19 8.85
C LEU A 17 0.49 0.70 9.10
N ALA A 18 1.66 0.10 9.30
CA ALA A 18 2.90 0.85 9.52
C ALA A 18 3.25 1.76 8.33
N PHE A 19 3.06 1.29 7.09
CA PHE A 19 3.26 2.12 5.90
C PHE A 19 2.23 3.25 5.80
N ALA A 20 0.96 2.99 6.12
CA ALA A 20 -0.07 4.02 6.16
C ALA A 20 0.24 5.09 7.22
N LEU A 21 0.67 4.68 8.41
CA LEU A 21 1.09 5.58 9.48
C LEU A 21 2.32 6.40 9.09
N ALA A 22 3.30 5.80 8.41
CA ALA A 22 4.48 6.51 7.92
C ALA A 22 4.10 7.59 6.91
N ALA A 23 3.19 7.29 5.98
CA ALA A 23 2.69 8.28 5.01
C ALA A 23 1.86 9.38 5.67
N PHE A 24 1.01 9.03 6.64
CA PHE A 24 0.28 9.99 7.46
C PHE A 24 1.22 10.91 8.24
N ALA A 25 2.24 10.36 8.89
CA ALA A 25 3.25 11.13 9.60
C ALA A 25 4.01 12.07 8.65
N CYS A 26 4.35 11.62 7.44
CA CYS A 26 4.95 12.49 6.43
C CYS A 26 4.05 13.70 6.14
N GLY A 27 2.73 13.49 6.00
CA GLY A 27 1.80 14.60 5.81
C GLY A 27 1.67 15.50 7.03
N LEU A 28 1.58 14.90 8.23
CA LEU A 28 1.43 15.63 9.49
C LEU A 28 2.59 16.59 9.77
N PHE A 29 3.81 16.23 9.35
CA PHE A 29 5.03 17.03 9.56
C PHE A 29 5.47 17.85 8.34
N ASP A 30 4.59 18.06 7.35
CA ASP A 30 4.91 18.77 6.10
C ASP A 30 6.15 18.22 5.38
N ALA A 31 6.36 16.90 5.46
CA ALA A 31 7.49 16.27 4.81
C ALA A 31 7.30 16.32 3.29
N PRO A 32 8.40 16.46 2.52
CA PRO A 32 8.28 16.59 1.07
C PRO A 32 7.66 15.33 0.45
N LEU A 33 6.83 15.55 -0.58
CA LEU A 33 6.07 14.50 -1.29
C LEU A 33 6.91 13.29 -1.74
N TRP A 34 8.21 13.47 -2.02
CA TRP A 34 9.08 12.36 -2.39
C TRP A 34 9.33 11.38 -1.23
N MET A 35 9.29 11.82 0.04
CA MET A 35 9.37 10.90 1.19
C MET A 35 8.12 10.03 1.30
N ALA A 36 6.93 10.61 1.09
CA ALA A 36 5.69 9.82 0.97
C ALA A 36 5.73 8.87 -0.23
N GLY A 37 6.34 9.30 -1.34
CA GLY A 37 6.63 8.45 -2.49
C GLY A 37 7.52 7.25 -2.16
N LEU A 38 8.57 7.43 -1.34
CA LEU A 38 9.42 6.32 -0.88
C LEU A 38 8.62 5.33 0.00
N ALA A 39 7.72 5.82 0.86
CA ALA A 39 6.81 4.95 1.62
C ALA A 39 5.88 4.15 0.71
N ALA A 40 5.34 4.77 -0.35
CA ALA A 40 4.51 4.08 -1.34
C ALA A 40 5.31 3.02 -2.12
N ILE A 41 6.52 3.35 -2.57
CA ILE A 41 7.38 2.42 -3.34
C ILE A 41 7.79 1.22 -2.48
N SER A 42 8.16 1.45 -1.23
CA SER A 42 8.52 0.36 -0.30
C SER A 42 7.31 -0.52 0.04
N MET A 43 6.13 0.05 0.21
CA MET A 43 4.89 -0.71 0.38
C MET A 43 4.55 -1.54 -0.87
N LEU A 44 4.70 -0.99 -2.07
CA LEU A 44 4.53 -1.72 -3.33
C LEU A 44 5.52 -2.87 -3.48
N ALA A 45 6.79 -2.66 -3.12
CA ALA A 45 7.82 -3.69 -3.13
C ALA A 45 7.48 -4.82 -2.14
N TYR A 46 7.08 -4.48 -0.91
CA TYR A 46 6.63 -5.44 0.10
C TYR A 46 5.41 -6.25 -0.36
N TRP A 47 4.41 -5.57 -0.91
CA TRP A 47 3.20 -6.20 -1.42
C TRP A 47 3.48 -7.14 -2.60
N SER A 48 4.29 -6.68 -3.57
CA SER A 48 4.70 -7.49 -4.72
C SER A 48 5.47 -8.73 -4.28
N TRP A 49 6.38 -8.58 -3.32
CA TRP A 49 7.14 -9.69 -2.75
C TRP A 49 6.24 -10.70 -2.03
N SER A 50 5.38 -10.24 -1.12
CA SER A 50 4.47 -11.10 -0.36
C SER A 50 3.47 -11.85 -1.25
N ARG A 51 3.07 -11.26 -2.39
CA ARG A 51 2.15 -11.88 -3.35
C ARG A 51 2.81 -12.55 -4.54
N ARG A 52 4.14 -12.60 -4.59
CA ARG A 52 4.93 -13.11 -5.72
C ARG A 52 4.49 -14.51 -6.18
N LEU A 53 4.19 -15.42 -5.25
CA LEU A 53 3.75 -16.79 -5.59
C LEU A 53 2.40 -16.83 -6.33
N VAL A 54 1.51 -15.90 -6.04
CA VAL A 54 0.20 -15.78 -6.70
C VAL A 54 0.37 -15.05 -8.03
N LEU A 55 1.09 -13.93 -8.03
CA LEU A 55 1.33 -13.13 -9.23
C LEU A 55 2.08 -13.94 -10.30
N ASN A 56 3.10 -14.72 -9.93
CA ASN A 56 3.85 -15.55 -10.87
C ASN A 56 3.02 -16.65 -11.55
N ARG A 57 1.85 -16.99 -11.01
CA ARG A 57 0.93 -17.98 -11.62
C ARG A 57 -0.01 -17.34 -12.64
N LEU A 58 -0.22 -16.03 -12.56
CA LEU A 58 -1.03 -15.28 -13.51
C LEU A 58 -0.19 -14.93 -14.74
N ARG A 59 -0.78 -14.97 -15.93
CA ARG A 59 -0.12 -14.59 -17.18
C ARG A 59 -0.91 -13.53 -17.94
N GLY A 60 -0.22 -12.70 -18.70
CA GLY A 60 -0.81 -11.73 -19.62
C GLY A 60 -1.75 -10.72 -18.96
N ALA A 61 -2.94 -10.57 -19.53
CA ALA A 61 -3.92 -9.57 -19.11
C ALA A 61 -4.38 -9.73 -17.66
N THR A 62 -4.52 -10.95 -17.15
CA THR A 62 -4.94 -11.21 -15.76
C THR A 62 -3.87 -10.79 -14.75
N TRP A 63 -2.59 -10.96 -15.10
CA TRP A 63 -1.50 -10.48 -14.27
C TRP A 63 -1.46 -8.95 -14.23
N MET A 64 -1.60 -8.29 -15.39
CA MET A 64 -1.61 -6.82 -15.48
C MET A 64 -2.76 -6.20 -14.71
N THR A 65 -3.97 -6.73 -14.86
CA THR A 65 -5.16 -6.22 -14.16
C THR A 65 -5.07 -6.40 -12.65
N ALA A 66 -4.67 -7.59 -12.17
CA ALA A 66 -4.53 -7.85 -10.74
C ALA A 66 -3.41 -6.99 -10.11
N SER A 67 -2.28 -6.87 -10.80
CA SER A 67 -1.14 -6.06 -10.35
C SER A 67 -1.48 -4.57 -10.36
N GLY A 68 -2.14 -4.10 -11.43
CA GLY A 68 -2.55 -2.70 -11.59
C GLY A 68 -3.58 -2.27 -10.54
N LEU A 69 -4.61 -3.08 -10.32
CA LEU A 69 -5.60 -2.80 -9.26
C LEU A 69 -4.95 -2.79 -7.87
N GLY A 70 -4.09 -3.77 -7.58
CA GLY A 70 -3.37 -3.81 -6.31
C GLY A 70 -2.51 -2.57 -6.10
N ALA A 71 -1.74 -2.18 -7.11
CA ALA A 71 -0.91 -0.98 -7.05
C ALA A 71 -1.74 0.30 -6.90
N ALA A 72 -2.84 0.44 -7.65
CA ALA A 72 -3.73 1.60 -7.59
C ALA A 72 -4.37 1.75 -6.20
N VAL A 73 -4.77 0.64 -5.57
CA VAL A 73 -5.31 0.65 -4.21
C VAL A 73 -4.25 1.09 -3.20
N ILE A 74 -3.03 0.55 -3.29
CA ILE A 74 -1.92 0.92 -2.40
C ILE A 74 -1.62 2.41 -2.54
N ILE A 75 -1.44 2.90 -3.77
CA ILE A 75 -1.17 4.31 -4.04
C ILE A 75 -2.29 5.19 -3.48
N SER A 76 -3.56 4.82 -3.72
CA SER A 76 -4.72 5.57 -3.20
C SER A 76 -4.71 5.67 -1.67
N ILE A 77 -4.39 4.57 -0.98
CA ILE A 77 -4.33 4.53 0.50
C ILE A 77 -3.16 5.38 1.01
N THR A 78 -1.97 5.23 0.43
CA THR A 78 -0.78 5.97 0.87
C THR A 78 -0.93 7.48 0.61
N ALA A 79 -1.44 7.84 -0.57
CA ALA A 79 -1.82 9.21 -0.92
C ALA A 79 -2.84 9.76 0.08
N GLY A 80 -3.96 9.06 0.27
CA GLY A 80 -5.01 9.48 1.20
C GLY A 80 -4.48 9.68 2.61
N ALA A 81 -3.61 8.80 3.10
CA ALA A 81 -2.98 8.94 4.41
C ALA A 81 -2.11 10.20 4.50
N TYR A 82 -1.30 10.50 3.48
CA TYR A 82 -0.49 11.73 3.43
C TYR A 82 -1.36 12.99 3.44
N TRP A 83 -2.38 13.06 2.60
CA TRP A 83 -3.31 14.20 2.57
C TRP A 83 -4.08 14.36 3.88
N LEU A 84 -4.50 13.26 4.51
CA LEU A 84 -5.09 13.29 5.85
C LEU A 84 -4.12 13.84 6.89
N GLY A 85 -2.83 13.49 6.77
CA GLY A 85 -1.76 14.06 7.59
C GLY A 85 -1.68 15.57 7.46
N LEU A 86 -1.61 16.07 6.22
CA LEU A 86 -1.58 17.52 5.94
C LEU A 86 -2.80 18.25 6.51
N ALA A 87 -4.00 17.71 6.30
CA ALA A 87 -5.24 18.28 6.81
C ALA A 87 -5.26 18.29 8.36
N SER A 88 -4.77 17.22 8.99
CA SER A 88 -4.67 17.16 10.46
C SER A 88 -3.59 18.10 11.04
N GLY A 89 -2.56 18.41 10.25
CA GLY A 89 -1.54 19.41 10.59
C GLY A 89 -1.99 20.86 10.35
N GLY A 90 -3.18 21.09 9.77
CA GLY A 90 -3.69 22.42 9.44
C GLY A 90 -2.98 23.09 8.24
N LEU A 91 -2.32 22.29 7.39
CA LEU A 91 -1.56 22.77 6.24
C LEU A 91 -2.40 22.90 4.97
N ILE A 92 -3.58 22.25 4.95
CA ILE A 92 -4.59 22.30 3.88
C ILE A 92 -6.00 22.33 4.45
#